data_AF-A0A968R910-F1
#
_entry.id   AF-A0A968R910-F1
#
_cell.length_a   1.000
_cell.length_b   1.000
_cell.length_c   1.000
_cell.angle_alpha   90.00
_cell.angle_beta   90.00
_cell.angle_gamma   90.00
#
_symmetry.space_group_name_H-M   'P 1'
#
loop_
_entity.id
_entity.type
_entity.pdbx_description
1 polymer ?
#
loop_
_entity_poly.entity_id
_entity_poly.type
_entity_poly.pdbx_seq_one_letter_code
_entity_poly.pdbx_strand_id
1 'polypeptide(L)'
;MQFAGTKIDLENEFFRATVDCETGNLAGIWDKTNNREVLNASGGNQLQAFQDSGQYWDAWNIDPNYQKHQLPAPVLKEIYWVERGEVRQSLRVIRQIGKSEFCQDYIVEIGSPLLKIKTVVDWQEQHILVKTAFGLNLEAEFATCEIPCGAIERPTKPQTAAEKAKWEVPILRWVDAGNGSFGVSLLNDCKYGCDIQPDRLRLTLLRGSTWPDEQADIGIHEFTCAVYPHAGNWQNAGTVRRGYELNLPLLVKELSQLEEKRDRTLPAAGSCVDLSAQNLVLMAFKQSEDNPNLWILRCYESEGKAAVLELNGDLGLEVVEPVDLLERPTNLTDKLHQQRSFKIEPWKIASFAVRRATEF
;
A
#
# COMPACT_ATOMS: atom_id res chain seq x y z
N MET A 1 -6.92 -27.72 -15.85
CA MET A 1 -5.88 -28.76 -15.92
C MET A 1 -5.49 -29.13 -14.50
N GLN A 2 -5.54 -30.41 -14.15
CA GLN A 2 -5.16 -30.89 -12.82
C GLN A 2 -3.63 -30.87 -12.70
N PHE A 3 -3.09 -30.14 -11.73
CA PHE A 3 -1.65 -30.04 -11.51
C PHE A 3 -1.10 -31.36 -10.94
N ALA A 4 -0.12 -31.96 -11.61
CA ALA A 4 0.53 -33.20 -11.17
C ALA A 4 1.66 -32.97 -10.14
N GLY A 5 1.90 -31.71 -9.75
CA GLY A 5 2.90 -31.32 -8.74
C GLY A 5 2.24 -30.77 -7.48
N THR A 6 2.91 -30.94 -6.33
CA THR A 6 2.46 -30.39 -5.04
C THR A 6 2.61 -28.87 -4.93
N LYS A 7 3.28 -28.23 -5.91
CA LYS A 7 3.58 -26.80 -5.92
C LYS A 7 3.49 -26.20 -7.33
N ILE A 8 3.15 -24.91 -7.41
CA ILE A 8 3.12 -24.10 -8.65
C ILE A 8 3.96 -22.84 -8.43
N ASP A 9 4.82 -22.50 -9.40
CA ASP A 9 5.66 -21.31 -9.33
C ASP A 9 5.17 -20.22 -10.28
N LEU A 10 5.17 -18.97 -9.79
CA LEU A 10 5.10 -17.74 -10.56
C LEU A 10 6.42 -16.99 -10.37
N GLU A 11 7.01 -16.46 -11.44
CA GLU A 11 8.30 -15.77 -11.31
C GLU A 11 8.51 -14.66 -12.33
N ASN A 12 9.35 -13.70 -11.93
CA ASN A 12 9.91 -12.66 -12.77
C ASN A 12 11.40 -12.46 -12.42
N GLU A 13 11.99 -11.34 -12.84
CA GLU A 13 13.40 -11.03 -12.57
C GLU A 13 13.71 -10.75 -11.09
N PHE A 14 12.72 -10.37 -10.28
CA PHE A 14 12.90 -9.98 -8.87
C PHE A 14 12.71 -11.14 -7.91
N PHE A 15 11.72 -12.00 -8.15
CA PHE A 15 11.39 -13.09 -7.22
C PHE A 15 10.77 -14.31 -7.92
N ARG A 16 10.66 -15.41 -7.18
CA ARG A 16 9.83 -16.57 -7.50
C ARG A 16 8.89 -16.85 -6.32
N ALA A 17 7.59 -16.77 -6.56
CA ALA A 17 6.55 -17.11 -5.61
C ALA A 17 6.08 -18.55 -5.84
N THR A 18 6.07 -19.36 -4.78
CA THR A 18 5.68 -20.77 -4.82
C THR A 18 4.37 -20.95 -4.08
N VAL A 19 3.35 -21.45 -4.77
CA VAL A 19 2.01 -21.73 -4.22
C VAL A 19 1.88 -23.23 -3.94
N ASP A 20 1.38 -23.56 -2.75
CA ASP A 20 1.06 -24.91 -2.33
C ASP A 20 -0.25 -25.39 -2.98
N CYS A 21 -0.23 -26.53 -3.68
CA CYS A 21 -1.41 -27.02 -4.41
C CYS A 21 -2.50 -27.64 -3.53
N GLU A 22 -2.20 -27.97 -2.27
CA GLU A 22 -3.17 -28.57 -1.35
C GLU A 22 -3.96 -27.49 -0.60
N THR A 23 -3.32 -26.37 -0.31
CA THR A 23 -3.88 -25.27 0.50
C THR A 23 -4.15 -24.00 -0.29
N GLY A 24 -3.46 -23.78 -1.41
CA GLY A 24 -3.48 -22.52 -2.16
C GLY A 24 -2.75 -21.35 -1.48
N ASN A 25 -2.04 -21.60 -0.37
CA ASN A 25 -1.22 -20.60 0.32
C ASN A 25 0.12 -20.40 -0.41
N LEU A 26 0.80 -19.29 -0.12
CA LEU A 26 2.19 -19.11 -0.52
C LEU A 26 3.08 -19.96 0.38
N ALA A 27 3.72 -20.97 -0.19
CA ALA A 27 4.71 -21.79 0.50
C ALA A 27 6.08 -21.11 0.58
N GLY A 28 6.37 -20.16 -0.30
CA GLY A 28 7.63 -19.42 -0.33
C GLY A 28 7.60 -18.25 -1.32
N ILE A 29 8.47 -17.28 -1.09
CA ILE A 29 8.82 -16.21 -2.01
C ILE A 29 10.35 -16.11 -1.99
N TRP A 30 10.99 -16.67 -3.00
CA TRP A 30 12.43 -16.54 -3.17
C TRP A 30 12.76 -15.19 -3.79
N ASP A 31 13.35 -14.28 -3.01
CA ASP A 31 13.87 -13.00 -3.49
C ASP A 31 15.19 -13.23 -4.23
N LYS A 32 15.19 -13.02 -5.55
CA LYS A 32 16.36 -13.20 -6.42
C LYS A 32 17.32 -12.03 -6.32
N THR A 33 16.84 -10.86 -5.92
CA THR A 33 17.64 -9.63 -5.77
C THR A 33 18.52 -9.72 -4.52
N ASN A 34 17.95 -10.18 -3.41
CA ASN A 34 18.65 -10.33 -2.14
C ASN A 34 19.12 -11.77 -1.85
N ASN A 35 18.86 -12.69 -2.78
CA ASN A 35 19.25 -14.11 -2.72
C ASN A 35 18.83 -14.80 -1.41
N ARG A 36 17.56 -14.66 -1.03
CA ARG A 36 17.03 -15.21 0.22
C ARG A 36 15.56 -15.59 0.13
N GLU A 37 15.16 -16.48 1.02
CA GLU A 37 13.75 -16.80 1.25
C GLU A 37 13.11 -15.71 2.12
N VAL A 38 11.96 -15.20 1.68
CA VAL A 38 11.21 -14.11 2.32
C VAL A 38 10.27 -14.64 3.39
N LEU A 39 9.64 -15.79 3.14
CA LEU A 39 8.64 -16.37 4.03
C LEU A 39 9.25 -17.45 4.93
N ASN A 40 8.85 -17.50 6.19
CA ASN A 40 9.23 -18.60 7.07
C ASN A 40 8.37 -19.86 6.80
N ALA A 41 8.57 -20.93 7.56
CA ALA A 41 7.84 -22.20 7.38
C ALA A 41 6.32 -22.08 7.51
N SER A 42 5.81 -21.01 8.12
CA SER A 42 4.37 -20.73 8.12
C SER A 42 3.88 -20.41 6.70
N GLY A 43 4.70 -19.75 5.87
CA GLY A 43 4.28 -19.30 4.55
C GLY A 43 3.49 -17.99 4.60
N GLY A 44 2.76 -17.69 3.53
CA GLY A 44 2.11 -16.40 3.31
C GLY A 44 0.74 -16.49 2.66
N ASN A 45 0.02 -15.36 2.70
CA ASN A 45 -1.37 -15.24 2.30
C ASN A 45 -2.28 -16.34 2.91
N GLN A 46 -2.03 -16.67 4.19
CA GLN A 46 -2.88 -17.59 4.93
C GLN A 46 -4.15 -16.87 5.34
N LEU A 47 -5.30 -17.25 4.77
CA LEU A 47 -6.58 -16.78 5.28
C LEU A 47 -6.86 -17.44 6.63
N GLN A 48 -7.04 -16.62 7.67
CA GLN A 48 -7.32 -17.04 9.03
C GLN A 48 -8.65 -16.43 9.47
N ALA A 49 -9.61 -17.28 9.84
CA ALA A 49 -10.91 -16.88 10.33
C ALA A 49 -10.99 -17.07 11.85
N PHE A 50 -11.61 -16.12 12.53
CA PHE A 50 -11.78 -16.11 13.98
C PHE A 50 -13.23 -15.77 14.31
N GLN A 51 -13.75 -16.39 15.37
CA GLN A 51 -14.98 -15.90 15.98
C GLN A 51 -14.72 -14.53 16.60
N ASP A 52 -15.60 -13.59 16.32
CA ASP A 52 -15.54 -12.20 16.75
C ASP A 52 -16.95 -11.80 17.21
N SER A 53 -17.24 -12.12 18.46
CA SER A 53 -18.57 -11.97 19.06
C SER A 53 -18.45 -11.57 20.53
N GLY A 54 -19.52 -11.04 21.10
CA GLY A 54 -19.62 -10.84 22.56
C GLY A 54 -18.99 -9.54 23.09
N GLN A 55 -18.59 -8.62 22.20
CA GLN A 55 -18.19 -7.27 22.60
C GLN A 55 -19.38 -6.32 22.68
N TYR A 56 -19.31 -5.36 23.62
CA TYR A 56 -20.18 -4.19 23.63
C TYR A 56 -19.72 -3.23 22.51
N TRP A 57 -20.65 -2.70 21.70
CA TRP A 57 -20.38 -1.99 20.43
C TRP A 57 -19.70 -2.86 19.36
N ASP A 58 -20.43 -3.87 18.86
CA ASP A 58 -19.95 -4.87 17.90
C ASP A 58 -19.15 -4.26 16.73
N ALA A 59 -19.73 -3.35 15.93
CA ALA A 59 -19.01 -2.73 14.81
C ALA A 59 -17.77 -1.92 15.19
N TRP A 60 -17.63 -1.45 16.44
CA TRP A 60 -16.48 -0.66 16.89
C TRP A 60 -15.34 -1.50 17.46
N ASN A 61 -15.67 -2.58 18.19
CA ASN A 61 -14.69 -3.33 18.98
C ASN A 61 -14.52 -4.75 18.45
N ILE A 62 -13.33 -5.06 17.94
CA ILE A 62 -12.90 -6.46 17.73
C ILE A 62 -12.72 -7.12 19.10
N ASP A 63 -13.15 -8.37 19.26
CA ASP A 63 -12.93 -9.15 20.48
C ASP A 63 -11.43 -9.23 20.81
N PRO A 64 -10.93 -8.68 21.93
CA PRO A 64 -9.51 -8.73 22.29
C PRO A 64 -8.97 -10.16 22.49
N ASN A 65 -9.85 -11.16 22.63
CA ASN A 65 -9.50 -12.57 22.73
C ASN A 65 -9.78 -13.37 21.46
N TYR A 66 -10.10 -12.75 20.32
CA TYR A 66 -10.44 -13.43 19.06
C TYR A 66 -9.44 -14.55 18.69
N GLN A 67 -8.16 -14.36 19.00
CA GLN A 67 -7.08 -15.33 18.71
C GLN A 67 -7.28 -16.68 19.41
N LYS A 68 -8.01 -16.73 20.54
CA LYS A 68 -8.35 -17.98 21.25
C LYS A 68 -9.51 -18.74 20.58
N HIS A 69 -10.17 -18.12 19.62
CA HIS A 69 -11.37 -18.61 18.94
C HIS A 69 -11.14 -18.73 17.43
N GLN A 70 -9.98 -19.25 17.04
CA GLN A 70 -9.67 -19.53 15.64
C GLN A 70 -10.57 -20.65 15.09
N LEU A 71 -11.14 -20.40 13.91
CA LEU A 71 -11.98 -21.34 13.19
C LEU A 71 -11.13 -22.30 12.33
N PRO A 72 -11.71 -23.40 11.82
CA PRO A 72 -11.02 -24.29 10.90
C PRO A 72 -10.43 -23.56 9.68
N ALA A 73 -9.33 -24.11 9.15
CA ALA A 73 -8.68 -23.55 7.97
C ALA A 73 -9.63 -23.53 6.75
N PRO A 74 -9.45 -22.57 5.82
CA PRO A 74 -10.22 -22.53 4.59
C PRO A 74 -10.07 -23.82 3.79
N VAL A 75 -11.14 -24.24 3.12
CA VAL A 75 -11.13 -25.38 2.22
C VAL A 75 -10.74 -24.90 0.82
N LEU A 76 -9.65 -25.42 0.26
CA LEU A 76 -9.30 -25.18 -1.13
C LEU A 76 -10.35 -25.82 -2.05
N LYS A 77 -10.91 -25.02 -2.96
CA LYS A 77 -11.90 -25.46 -3.95
C LYS A 77 -11.25 -25.68 -5.29
N GLU A 78 -10.53 -24.67 -5.78
CA GLU A 78 -9.92 -24.69 -7.10
C GLU A 78 -8.61 -23.92 -7.12
N ILE A 79 -7.71 -24.33 -8.02
CA ILE A 79 -6.49 -23.63 -8.37
C ILE A 79 -6.27 -23.77 -9.88
N TYR A 80 -6.06 -22.66 -10.59
CA TYR A 80 -5.81 -22.68 -12.04
C TYR A 80 -5.19 -21.38 -12.55
N TRP A 81 -4.49 -21.47 -13.68
CA TRP A 81 -3.96 -20.30 -14.37
C TRP A 81 -5.08 -19.50 -15.02
N VAL A 82 -5.17 -18.21 -14.69
CA VAL A 82 -5.99 -17.24 -15.42
C VAL A 82 -5.24 -16.74 -16.65
N GLU A 83 -3.97 -16.40 -16.45
CA GLU A 83 -3.05 -16.00 -17.51
C GLU A 83 -1.63 -16.51 -17.22
N ARG A 84 -0.90 -16.85 -18.29
CA ARG A 84 0.48 -17.32 -18.19
C ARG A 84 1.29 -16.78 -19.38
N GLY A 85 1.42 -15.45 -19.42
CA GLY A 85 2.17 -14.75 -20.45
C GLY A 85 3.55 -14.30 -19.98
N GLU A 86 4.31 -13.71 -20.90
CA GLU A 86 5.64 -13.16 -20.62
C GLU A 86 5.58 -11.85 -19.82
N VAL A 87 4.53 -11.04 -20.02
CA VAL A 87 4.35 -9.74 -19.34
C VAL A 87 3.72 -9.91 -17.96
N ARG A 88 2.76 -10.85 -17.84
CA ARG A 88 2.00 -11.09 -16.62
C ARG A 88 1.64 -12.56 -16.49
N GLN A 89 1.73 -13.04 -15.26
CA GLN A 89 1.24 -14.33 -14.81
C GLN A 89 0.20 -14.12 -13.71
N SER A 90 -0.92 -14.82 -13.78
CA SER A 90 -1.98 -14.79 -12.76
C SER A 90 -2.48 -16.20 -12.49
N LEU A 91 -2.29 -16.64 -11.25
CA LEU A 91 -2.79 -17.92 -10.74
C LEU A 91 -3.94 -17.65 -9.77
N ARG A 92 -5.11 -18.18 -10.11
CA ARG A 92 -6.30 -18.08 -9.28
C ARG A 92 -6.38 -19.23 -8.29
N VAL A 93 -6.72 -18.89 -7.06
CA VAL A 93 -6.97 -19.79 -5.95
C VAL A 93 -8.32 -19.45 -5.35
N ILE A 94 -9.22 -20.43 -5.33
CA ILE A 94 -10.56 -20.30 -4.75
C ILE A 94 -10.60 -21.09 -3.45
N ARG A 95 -10.91 -20.41 -2.35
CA ARG A 95 -10.99 -20.98 -1.00
C ARG A 95 -12.33 -20.67 -0.36
N GLN A 96 -12.85 -21.60 0.41
CA GLN A 96 -14.13 -21.44 1.12
C GLN A 96 -13.89 -21.32 2.63
N ILE A 97 -14.52 -20.33 3.25
CA ILE A 97 -14.61 -20.14 4.71
C ILE A 97 -16.09 -20.06 5.04
N GLY A 98 -16.64 -21.06 5.73
CA GLY A 98 -18.07 -21.09 6.04
C GLY A 98 -18.93 -21.03 4.79
N LYS A 99 -19.77 -19.99 4.69
CA LYS A 99 -20.64 -19.67 3.56
C LYS A 99 -19.99 -18.76 2.53
N SER A 100 -18.80 -18.24 2.82
CA SER A 100 -18.10 -17.25 2.00
C SER A 100 -17.04 -17.89 1.11
N GLU A 101 -16.92 -17.39 -0.11
CA GLU A 101 -15.93 -17.85 -1.09
C GLU A 101 -14.94 -16.73 -1.42
N PHE A 102 -13.65 -16.99 -1.19
CA PHE A 102 -12.54 -16.11 -1.50
C PHE A 102 -11.89 -16.56 -2.81
N CYS A 103 -12.01 -15.74 -3.84
CA CYS A 103 -11.33 -15.88 -5.11
C CYS A 103 -10.10 -14.95 -5.12
N GLN A 104 -8.90 -15.51 -5.05
CA GLN A 104 -7.65 -14.74 -5.00
C GLN A 104 -6.75 -15.04 -6.18
N ASP A 105 -6.30 -13.97 -6.84
CA ASP A 105 -5.36 -14.02 -7.95
C ASP A 105 -3.97 -13.60 -7.46
N TYR A 106 -3.02 -14.53 -7.48
CA TYR A 106 -1.60 -14.23 -7.32
C TYR A 106 -1.05 -13.72 -8.65
N ILE A 107 -0.65 -12.45 -8.68
CA ILE A 107 -0.25 -11.76 -9.90
C ILE A 107 1.23 -11.36 -9.82
N VAL A 108 1.99 -11.79 -10.83
CA VAL A 108 3.39 -11.45 -11.05
C VAL A 108 3.53 -10.78 -12.41
N GLU A 109 4.19 -9.62 -12.43
CA GLU A 109 4.39 -8.80 -13.63
C GLU A 109 5.88 -8.59 -13.87
N ILE A 110 6.29 -8.55 -15.14
CA ILE A 110 7.64 -8.12 -15.51
C ILE A 110 7.88 -6.67 -15.05
N GLY A 111 9.08 -6.35 -14.61
CA GLY A 111 9.44 -5.00 -14.15
C GLY A 111 8.88 -4.62 -12.78
N SER A 112 8.11 -5.51 -12.12
CA SER A 112 7.50 -5.24 -10.82
C SER A 112 8.08 -6.12 -9.71
N PRO A 113 8.62 -5.54 -8.63
CA PRO A 113 9.06 -6.33 -7.47
C PRO A 113 7.90 -6.71 -6.54
N LEU A 114 6.64 -6.46 -6.95
CA LEU A 114 5.45 -6.70 -6.14
C LEU A 114 4.81 -8.06 -6.52
N LEU A 115 4.60 -8.91 -5.52
CA LEU A 115 3.63 -10.00 -5.64
C LEU A 115 2.25 -9.46 -5.24
N LYS A 116 1.38 -9.22 -6.21
CA LYS A 116 0.02 -8.72 -5.96
C LYS A 116 -0.92 -9.88 -5.68
N ILE A 117 -1.86 -9.67 -4.76
CA ILE A 117 -2.91 -10.61 -4.38
C ILE A 117 -4.22 -9.86 -4.52
N LYS A 118 -4.88 -10.01 -5.68
CA LYS A 118 -6.20 -9.43 -5.91
C LYS A 118 -7.24 -10.40 -5.36
N THR A 119 -8.12 -9.92 -4.50
CA THR A 119 -9.16 -10.73 -3.86
C THR A 119 -10.54 -10.22 -4.27
N VAL A 120 -11.39 -11.15 -4.71
CA VAL A 120 -12.83 -10.97 -4.78
C VAL A 120 -13.45 -11.96 -3.80
N VAL A 121 -14.34 -11.52 -2.95
CA VAL A 121 -15.00 -12.39 -1.97
C VAL A 121 -16.49 -12.12 -1.94
N ASP A 122 -17.29 -13.19 -1.95
CA ASP A 122 -18.69 -13.15 -1.55
C ASP A 122 -18.76 -13.39 -0.04
N TRP A 123 -18.91 -12.30 0.71
CA TRP A 123 -18.87 -12.30 2.18
C TRP A 123 -20.27 -12.48 2.76
N GLN A 124 -20.47 -13.62 3.42
CA GLN A 124 -21.76 -14.05 3.97
C GLN A 124 -21.64 -14.50 5.44
N GLU A 125 -20.52 -14.19 6.10
CA GLU A 125 -20.32 -14.53 7.51
C GLU A 125 -20.80 -13.41 8.46
N GLN A 126 -21.25 -13.83 9.64
CA GLN A 126 -21.61 -12.96 10.75
C GLN A 126 -20.79 -13.33 11.97
N HIS A 127 -20.37 -12.34 12.74
CA HIS A 127 -19.49 -12.45 13.90
C HIS A 127 -18.18 -13.20 13.61
N ILE A 128 -17.68 -13.06 12.39
CA ILE A 128 -16.40 -13.60 11.97
C ILE A 128 -15.47 -12.46 11.57
N LEU A 129 -14.23 -12.56 12.00
CA LEU A 129 -13.11 -11.73 11.56
C LEU A 129 -12.21 -12.58 10.66
N VAL A 130 -11.98 -12.14 9.42
CA VAL A 130 -11.01 -12.79 8.52
C VAL A 130 -9.80 -11.90 8.32
N LYS A 131 -8.63 -12.51 8.43
CA LYS A 131 -7.34 -11.89 8.21
C LYS A 131 -6.52 -12.68 7.19
N THR A 132 -5.53 -12.03 6.58
CA THR A 132 -4.47 -12.72 5.82
C THR A 132 -3.13 -12.55 6.49
N ALA A 133 -2.43 -13.66 6.74
CA ALA A 133 -1.17 -13.67 7.47
C ALA A 133 0.03 -14.01 6.57
N PHE A 134 1.14 -13.32 6.83
CA PHE A 134 2.44 -13.50 6.18
C PHE A 134 3.51 -13.75 7.24
N GLY A 135 3.95 -15.00 7.36
CA GLY A 135 5.08 -15.37 8.22
C GLY A 135 6.39 -15.03 7.51
N LEU A 136 7.16 -14.11 8.08
CA LEU A 136 8.38 -13.58 7.52
C LEU A 136 9.60 -14.37 8.02
N ASN A 137 10.55 -14.62 7.13
CA ASN A 137 11.85 -15.20 7.46
C ASN A 137 12.84 -14.11 7.93
N LEU A 138 12.37 -13.28 8.86
CA LEU A 138 13.12 -12.26 9.57
C LEU A 138 12.42 -12.00 10.91
N GLU A 139 13.15 -11.43 11.87
CA GLU A 139 12.54 -10.81 13.05
C GLU A 139 12.80 -9.30 13.01
N ALA A 140 11.73 -8.52 13.07
CA ALA A 140 11.78 -7.07 13.18
C ALA A 140 11.51 -6.63 14.62
N GLU A 141 12.33 -5.75 15.18
CA GLU A 141 12.09 -5.16 16.50
C GLU A 141 10.95 -4.13 16.46
N PHE A 142 10.88 -3.39 15.35
CA PHE A 142 9.85 -2.41 15.05
C PHE A 142 9.25 -2.69 13.67
N ALA A 143 7.96 -2.40 13.52
CA ALA A 143 7.35 -2.22 12.22
C ALA A 143 7.04 -0.74 12.01
N THR A 144 7.38 -0.23 10.83
CA THR A 144 7.02 1.14 10.44
C THR A 144 5.69 1.08 9.70
N CYS A 145 4.69 1.84 10.13
CA CYS A 145 3.43 1.91 9.37
C CYS A 145 3.10 3.33 8.95
N GLU A 146 2.50 3.43 7.77
CA GLU A 146 2.06 4.69 7.21
C GLU A 146 0.99 5.35 8.10
N ILE A 147 1.13 6.67 8.28
CA ILE A 147 0.13 7.56 8.86
C ILE A 147 -0.10 8.74 7.90
N PRO A 148 -1.13 9.57 8.10
CA PRO A 148 -1.31 10.75 7.25
C PRO A 148 -0.04 11.62 7.23
N CYS A 149 0.52 11.81 6.04
CA CYS A 149 1.70 12.63 5.79
C CYS A 149 2.98 12.19 6.55
N GLY A 150 3.13 10.90 6.86
CA GLY A 150 4.34 10.41 7.50
C GLY A 150 4.29 8.92 7.82
N ALA A 151 5.15 8.50 8.74
CA ALA A 151 5.21 7.13 9.21
C ALA A 151 5.52 7.09 10.71
N ILE A 152 5.16 5.99 11.38
CA ILE A 152 5.46 5.79 12.79
C ILE A 152 5.94 4.35 13.04
N GLU A 153 6.99 4.22 13.84
CA GLU A 153 7.50 2.94 14.31
C GLU A 153 6.67 2.42 15.48
N ARG A 154 6.37 1.12 15.45
CA ARG A 154 5.62 0.41 16.49
C ARG A 154 6.40 -0.82 16.92
N PRO A 155 6.65 -1.03 18.22
CA PRO A 155 7.39 -2.20 18.68
C PRO A 155 6.60 -3.48 18.42
N THR A 156 7.28 -4.51 17.93
CA THR A 156 6.67 -5.82 17.66
C THR A 156 6.66 -6.73 18.90
N LYS A 157 7.46 -6.39 19.93
CA LYS A 157 7.58 -7.09 21.22
C LYS A 157 7.13 -6.19 22.37
N PRO A 158 5.81 -5.95 22.54
CA PRO A 158 5.28 -4.96 23.47
C PRO A 158 5.61 -5.29 24.94
N GLN A 159 6.17 -4.33 25.68
CA GLN A 159 6.57 -4.50 27.09
C GLN A 159 5.59 -3.81 28.04
N THR A 160 5.22 -2.58 27.72
CA THR A 160 4.33 -1.74 28.53
C THR A 160 2.86 -2.08 28.28
N ALA A 161 1.98 -1.72 29.22
CA ALA A 161 0.53 -1.89 29.04
C ALA A 161 0.01 -1.12 27.81
N ALA A 162 0.56 0.07 27.55
CA ALA A 162 0.19 0.89 26.41
C ALA A 162 0.61 0.26 25.07
N GLU A 163 1.76 -0.43 25.02
CA GLU A 163 2.17 -1.17 23.82
C GLU A 163 1.34 -2.45 23.65
N LYS A 164 1.05 -3.17 24.74
CA LYS A 164 0.20 -4.38 24.70
C LYS A 164 -1.23 -4.09 24.25
N ALA A 165 -1.72 -2.88 24.50
CA ALA A 165 -3.01 -2.42 24.00
C ALA A 165 -3.04 -2.20 22.47
N LYS A 166 -1.88 -2.10 21.80
CA LYS A 166 -1.75 -1.91 20.34
C LYS A 166 -1.64 -3.24 19.61
N TRP A 167 -2.54 -4.17 19.90
CA TRP A 167 -2.58 -5.50 19.29
C TRP A 167 -3.24 -5.51 17.90
N GLU A 168 -3.99 -4.45 17.56
CA GLU A 168 -4.47 -4.10 16.23
C GLU A 168 -4.11 -2.62 16.02
N VAL A 169 -3.50 -2.26 14.90
CA VAL A 169 -3.06 -0.90 14.64
C VAL A 169 -3.53 -0.38 13.29
N PRO A 170 -3.83 0.93 13.19
CA PRO A 170 -4.14 1.53 11.91
C PRO A 170 -2.89 1.60 11.05
N ILE A 171 -3.03 1.15 9.80
CA ILE A 171 -2.08 1.36 8.70
C ILE A 171 -2.85 2.05 7.57
N LEU A 172 -2.19 2.89 6.77
CA LEU A 172 -2.81 3.40 5.54
C LEU A 172 -2.56 2.42 4.39
N ARG A 173 -1.68 2.75 3.44
CA ARG A 173 -1.40 1.92 2.27
C ARG A 173 -0.31 0.90 2.50
N TRP A 174 0.52 1.07 3.53
CA TRP A 174 1.64 0.18 3.78
C TRP A 174 2.02 0.03 5.25
N VAL A 175 2.60 -1.13 5.54
CA VAL A 175 3.39 -1.43 6.74
C VAL A 175 4.67 -2.13 6.31
N ASP A 176 5.79 -1.78 6.95
CA ASP A 176 7.10 -2.34 6.69
C ASP A 176 7.67 -3.00 7.94
N ALA A 177 8.21 -4.20 7.78
CA ALA A 177 8.94 -4.92 8.81
C ALA A 177 10.31 -5.33 8.29
N GLY A 178 11.37 -4.97 9.02
CA GLY A 178 12.74 -5.25 8.61
C GLY A 178 13.75 -5.15 9.75
N ASN A 179 15.00 -5.41 9.40
CA ASN A 179 16.14 -5.38 10.34
C ASN A 179 17.24 -4.41 9.91
N GLY A 180 16.89 -3.42 9.07
CA GLY A 180 17.79 -2.40 8.53
C GLY A 180 18.61 -2.84 7.31
N SER A 181 18.88 -4.13 7.14
CA SER A 181 19.57 -4.68 5.96
C SER A 181 18.60 -5.24 4.91
N PHE A 182 17.44 -5.72 5.36
CA PHE A 182 16.38 -6.29 4.55
C PHE A 182 15.04 -5.98 5.19
N GLY A 183 14.02 -5.77 4.37
CA GLY A 183 12.66 -5.52 4.81
C GLY A 183 11.64 -6.15 3.88
N VAL A 184 10.42 -6.28 4.42
CA VAL A 184 9.25 -6.70 3.68
C VAL A 184 8.15 -5.68 3.97
N SER A 185 7.77 -4.96 2.93
CA SER A 185 6.61 -4.07 2.97
C SER A 185 5.37 -4.84 2.53
N LEU A 186 4.30 -4.77 3.32
CA LEU A 186 2.96 -5.23 2.95
C LEU A 186 2.13 -4.01 2.55
N LEU A 187 1.75 -3.94 1.28
CA LEU A 187 0.96 -2.86 0.68
C LEU A 187 -0.51 -3.27 0.59
N ASN A 188 -1.43 -2.32 0.63
CA ASN A 188 -2.86 -2.55 0.42
C ASN A 188 -3.57 -1.32 -0.19
N ASP A 189 -4.79 -1.53 -0.70
CA ASP A 189 -5.61 -0.47 -1.30
C ASP A 189 -6.80 0.01 -0.44
N CYS A 190 -7.25 -0.76 0.56
CA CYS A 190 -8.45 -0.41 1.34
C CYS A 190 -8.54 -1.07 2.73
N LYS A 191 -7.48 -1.71 3.22
CA LYS A 191 -7.46 -2.45 4.49
C LYS A 191 -6.59 -1.73 5.52
N TYR A 192 -7.24 -1.19 6.55
CA TYR A 192 -6.60 -0.28 7.49
C TYR A 192 -6.23 -0.91 8.84
N GLY A 193 -6.63 -2.16 9.11
CA GLY A 193 -6.29 -2.87 10.34
C GLY A 193 -5.18 -3.88 10.14
N CYS A 194 -4.14 -3.83 10.97
CA CYS A 194 -3.05 -4.80 10.96
C CYS A 194 -2.65 -5.19 12.38
N ASP A 195 -2.44 -6.49 12.61
CA ASP A 195 -1.71 -6.98 13.77
C ASP A 195 -0.29 -7.41 13.37
N ILE A 196 0.66 -7.07 14.23
CA ILE A 196 2.08 -7.12 13.92
C ILE A 196 2.78 -7.93 15.02
N GLN A 197 3.59 -8.90 14.60
CA GLN A 197 4.49 -9.67 15.45
C GLN A 197 5.90 -9.63 14.86
N PRO A 198 6.95 -10.04 15.60
CA PRO A 198 8.34 -9.91 15.15
C PRO A 198 8.60 -10.54 13.79
N ASP A 199 7.98 -11.69 13.53
CA ASP A 199 8.14 -12.51 12.33
C ASP A 199 6.84 -12.64 11.52
N ARG A 200 5.84 -11.77 11.75
CA ARG A 200 4.55 -11.88 11.08
C ARG A 200 3.86 -10.54 10.91
N LEU A 201 3.40 -10.30 9.68
CA LEU A 201 2.42 -9.26 9.37
C LEU A 201 1.09 -9.93 9.08
N ARG A 202 0.01 -9.44 9.70
CA ARG A 202 -1.33 -9.97 9.45
C ARG A 202 -2.33 -8.83 9.24
N LEU A 203 -2.89 -8.79 8.04
CA LEU A 203 -3.81 -7.75 7.58
C LEU A 203 -5.24 -8.20 7.82
N THR A 204 -6.04 -7.35 8.47
CA THR A 204 -7.47 -7.57 8.66
C THR A 204 -8.21 -7.29 7.36
N LEU A 205 -8.95 -8.27 6.84
CA LEU A 205 -9.59 -8.19 5.53
C LEU A 205 -11.06 -7.77 5.64
N LEU A 206 -11.84 -8.53 6.39
CA LEU A 206 -13.28 -8.36 6.54
C LEU A 206 -13.73 -8.77 7.93
N ARG A 207 -14.87 -8.21 8.32
CA ARG A 207 -15.49 -8.41 9.62
C ARG A 207 -17.00 -8.48 9.43
N GLY A 208 -17.67 -9.40 10.13
CA GLY A 208 -19.11 -9.60 10.03
C GLY A 208 -19.89 -9.05 11.23
N SER A 209 -19.66 -7.80 11.65
CA SER A 209 -20.44 -7.23 12.77
C SER A 209 -21.93 -7.10 12.40
N THR A 210 -22.83 -7.19 13.38
CA THR A 210 -24.29 -7.14 13.17
C THR A 210 -24.98 -5.98 13.88
N TRP A 211 -24.23 -5.17 14.62
CA TRP A 211 -24.75 -3.97 15.28
C TRP A 211 -23.78 -2.80 15.06
N PRO A 212 -24.25 -1.64 14.56
CA PRO A 212 -25.65 -1.20 14.50
C PRO A 212 -26.39 -1.64 13.23
N ASP A 213 -25.69 -2.22 12.25
CA ASP A 213 -26.24 -2.71 10.99
C ASP A 213 -26.15 -4.24 10.95
N GLU A 214 -27.29 -4.91 10.84
CA GLU A 214 -27.40 -6.38 10.82
C GLU A 214 -26.79 -7.02 9.57
N GLN A 215 -26.59 -6.22 8.51
CA GLN A 215 -26.05 -6.66 7.22
C GLN A 215 -24.72 -5.99 6.88
N ALA A 216 -24.01 -5.45 7.87
CA ALA A 216 -22.73 -4.79 7.63
C ALA A 216 -21.78 -5.70 6.84
N ASP A 217 -21.22 -5.14 5.77
CA ASP A 217 -20.29 -5.80 4.84
C ASP A 217 -20.82 -7.09 4.18
N ILE A 218 -22.09 -7.48 4.29
CA ILE A 218 -22.60 -8.64 3.53
C ILE A 218 -22.60 -8.33 2.03
N GLY A 219 -22.05 -9.23 1.22
CA GLY A 219 -22.02 -9.14 -0.24
C GLY A 219 -20.63 -9.22 -0.85
N ILE A 220 -20.49 -8.68 -2.07
CA ILE A 220 -19.26 -8.79 -2.86
C ILE A 220 -18.28 -7.68 -2.48
N HIS A 221 -17.04 -8.06 -2.15
CA HIS A 221 -15.94 -7.14 -1.91
C HIS A 221 -14.78 -7.40 -2.86
N GLU A 222 -14.12 -6.33 -3.28
CA GLU A 222 -12.88 -6.38 -4.05
C GLU A 222 -11.78 -5.60 -3.32
N PHE A 223 -10.61 -6.19 -3.20
CA PHE A 223 -9.45 -5.54 -2.59
C PHE A 223 -8.14 -6.19 -3.01
N THR A 224 -7.06 -5.42 -2.94
CA THR A 224 -5.73 -5.84 -3.32
C THR A 224 -4.74 -5.60 -2.19
N CYS A 225 -3.93 -6.60 -1.90
CA CYS A 225 -2.68 -6.41 -1.15
C CYS A 225 -1.48 -6.85 -1.98
N ALA A 226 -0.29 -6.42 -1.61
CA ALA A 226 0.94 -6.83 -2.27
C ALA A 226 2.08 -7.02 -1.28
N VAL A 227 2.86 -8.07 -1.50
CA VAL A 227 4.12 -8.31 -0.76
C VAL A 227 5.26 -7.70 -1.55
N TYR A 228 6.06 -6.86 -0.88
CA TYR A 228 7.22 -6.20 -1.46
C TYR A 228 8.49 -6.47 -0.63
N PRO A 229 9.27 -7.50 -0.98
CA PRO A 229 10.59 -7.71 -0.43
C PRO A 229 11.58 -6.66 -0.95
N HIS A 230 12.44 -6.12 -0.10
CA HIS A 230 13.42 -5.13 -0.50
C HIS A 230 14.70 -5.14 0.34
N ALA A 231 15.77 -4.60 -0.25
CA ALA A 231 17.01 -4.30 0.48
C ALA A 231 16.83 -3.08 1.38
N GLY A 232 17.60 -3.02 2.47
CA GLY A 232 17.65 -1.87 3.36
C GLY A 232 16.35 -1.65 4.14
N ASN A 233 15.95 -0.37 4.25
CA ASN A 233 14.74 0.08 4.95
C ASN A 233 13.69 0.61 3.96
N TRP A 234 12.48 0.86 4.46
CA TRP A 234 11.35 1.34 3.67
C TRP A 234 11.61 2.67 2.93
N GLN A 235 12.47 3.54 3.49
CA GLN A 235 12.85 4.80 2.84
C GLN A 235 13.61 4.51 1.53
N ASN A 236 14.72 3.77 1.62
CA ASN A 236 15.57 3.49 0.46
C ASN A 236 14.90 2.56 -0.55
N ALA A 237 13.93 1.75 -0.11
CA ALA A 237 13.11 0.91 -0.97
C ALA A 237 12.01 1.68 -1.72
N GLY A 238 11.77 2.95 -1.36
CA GLY A 238 10.68 3.73 -1.95
C GLY A 238 9.30 3.14 -1.63
N THR A 239 9.13 2.52 -0.45
CA THR A 239 7.87 1.88 -0.04
C THR A 239 6.70 2.85 -0.11
N VAL A 240 6.91 4.12 0.25
CA VAL A 240 5.89 5.18 0.13
C VAL A 240 5.39 5.27 -1.32
N ARG A 241 6.32 5.39 -2.27
CA ARG A 241 6.01 5.45 -3.70
C ARG A 241 5.28 4.20 -4.17
N ARG A 242 5.72 3.00 -3.75
CA ARG A 242 5.03 1.74 -4.12
C ARG A 242 3.61 1.67 -3.55
N GLY A 243 3.39 2.18 -2.35
CA GLY A 243 2.05 2.34 -1.77
C GLY A 243 1.15 3.22 -2.62
N TYR A 244 1.65 4.36 -3.10
CA TYR A 244 0.91 5.22 -4.04
C TYR A 244 0.68 4.55 -5.39
N GLU A 245 1.70 3.92 -5.99
CA GLU A 245 1.58 3.25 -7.30
C GLU A 245 0.54 2.11 -7.30
N LEU A 246 0.36 1.42 -6.16
CA LEU A 246 -0.72 0.43 -6.00
C LEU A 246 -2.11 1.10 -5.96
N ASN A 247 -2.21 2.28 -5.35
CA ASN A 247 -3.47 2.98 -5.07
C ASN A 247 -3.87 3.99 -6.16
N LEU A 248 -2.96 4.35 -7.06
CA LEU A 248 -3.16 5.31 -8.15
C LEU A 248 -2.85 4.64 -9.49
N PRO A 249 -3.79 3.85 -10.05
CA PRO A 249 -3.59 3.18 -11.32
C PRO A 249 -3.45 4.20 -12.46
N LEU A 250 -2.75 3.81 -13.53
CA LEU A 250 -2.66 4.60 -14.75
C LEU A 250 -4.05 4.80 -15.36
N LEU A 251 -4.40 6.05 -15.66
CA LEU A 251 -5.63 6.40 -16.35
C LEU A 251 -5.40 6.39 -17.86
N VAL A 252 -6.07 5.46 -18.55
CA VAL A 252 -6.00 5.37 -20.02
C VAL A 252 -7.24 6.04 -20.60
N LYS A 253 -7.03 7.03 -21.48
CA LYS A 253 -8.10 7.68 -22.22
C LYS A 253 -7.80 7.62 -23.72
N GLU A 254 -8.69 6.98 -24.46
CA GLU A 254 -8.66 7.04 -25.91
C GLU A 254 -9.10 8.44 -26.36
N LEU A 255 -8.24 9.11 -27.14
CA LEU A 255 -8.59 10.36 -27.78
C LEU A 255 -9.24 10.01 -29.11
N SER A 256 -10.41 10.60 -29.41
CA SER A 256 -10.96 10.54 -30.76
C SER A 256 -9.90 11.06 -31.73
N GLN A 257 -9.87 10.52 -32.97
CA GLN A 257 -9.01 11.07 -34.01
C GLN A 257 -9.30 12.56 -34.08
N LEU A 258 -8.38 13.37 -33.53
CA LEU A 258 -8.41 14.80 -33.66
C LEU A 258 -8.36 15.00 -35.18
N GLU A 259 -9.48 15.43 -35.79
CA GLU A 259 -9.48 16.05 -37.11
C GLU A 259 -8.20 16.86 -37.17
N GLU A 260 -7.37 16.67 -38.20
CA GLU A 260 -6.01 17.23 -38.35
C GLU A 260 -6.02 18.77 -38.25
N LYS A 261 -6.32 19.31 -37.07
CA LYS A 261 -6.19 20.70 -36.72
C LYS A 261 -4.70 20.87 -36.55
N ARG A 262 -4.14 21.62 -37.49
CA ARG A 262 -2.71 21.86 -37.70
C ARG A 262 -2.00 22.53 -36.52
N ASP A 263 -2.73 22.93 -35.48
CA ASP A 263 -2.17 23.58 -34.28
C ASP A 263 -2.10 22.63 -33.08
N ARG A 264 -1.47 21.45 -33.26
CA ARG A 264 -1.10 20.60 -32.12
C ARG A 264 0.12 21.23 -31.42
N THR A 265 -0.09 21.82 -30.24
CA THR A 265 0.94 22.55 -29.50
C THR A 265 1.60 21.77 -28.37
N LEU A 266 1.03 20.64 -27.95
CA LEU A 266 1.57 19.84 -26.84
C LEU A 266 2.40 18.64 -27.35
N PRO A 267 3.50 18.30 -26.67
CA PRO A 267 4.35 17.16 -27.03
C PRO A 267 3.65 15.81 -26.77
N ALA A 268 4.14 14.76 -27.42
CA ALA A 268 3.61 13.39 -27.25
C ALA A 268 3.85 12.82 -25.84
N ALA A 269 4.82 13.34 -25.12
CA ALA A 269 5.11 13.05 -23.72
C ALA A 269 5.46 14.36 -23.01
N GLY A 270 5.03 14.51 -21.76
CA GLY A 270 5.32 15.68 -20.94
C GLY A 270 5.36 15.33 -19.45
N SER A 271 6.03 16.18 -18.68
CA SER A 271 6.12 16.14 -17.22
C SER A 271 5.51 17.40 -16.65
N CYS A 272 4.31 17.32 -16.07
CA CYS A 272 3.58 18.52 -15.64
C CYS A 272 4.26 19.25 -14.48
N VAL A 273 4.41 18.55 -13.34
CA VAL A 273 4.99 19.08 -12.10
C VAL A 273 6.00 18.08 -11.56
N ASP A 274 7.21 18.53 -11.32
CA ASP A 274 8.28 17.78 -10.67
C ASP A 274 8.78 18.59 -9.46
N LEU A 275 8.85 17.95 -8.31
CA LEU A 275 9.28 18.55 -7.03
C LEU A 275 10.78 18.35 -6.76
N SER A 276 11.53 17.78 -7.72
CA SER A 276 12.96 17.43 -7.71
C SER A 276 13.42 16.39 -6.67
N ALA A 277 12.74 16.29 -5.53
CA ALA A 277 13.08 15.39 -4.44
C ALA A 277 12.12 14.20 -4.36
N GLN A 278 12.68 12.98 -4.32
CA GLN A 278 11.90 11.74 -4.30
C GLN A 278 11.09 11.54 -3.01
N ASN A 279 11.57 12.11 -1.90
CA ASN A 279 10.89 12.04 -0.60
C ASN A 279 9.83 13.14 -0.40
N LEU A 280 9.63 14.03 -1.39
CA LEU A 280 8.51 14.96 -1.43
C LEU A 280 7.35 14.37 -2.23
N VAL A 281 6.21 14.22 -1.58
CA VAL A 281 4.99 13.68 -2.20
C VAL A 281 3.99 14.80 -2.43
N LEU A 282 3.56 14.98 -3.67
CA LEU A 282 2.50 15.93 -4.04
C LEU A 282 1.17 15.47 -3.44
N MET A 283 0.57 16.30 -2.59
CA MET A 283 -0.74 16.05 -1.97
C MET A 283 -1.87 16.72 -2.73
N ALA A 284 -1.65 17.95 -3.16
CA ALA A 284 -2.65 18.74 -3.84
C ALA A 284 -2.01 19.72 -4.81
N PHE A 285 -2.62 19.86 -5.97
CA PHE A 285 -2.38 20.95 -6.91
C PHE A 285 -3.74 21.46 -7.37
N LYS A 286 -4.12 22.66 -6.94
CA LYS A 286 -5.45 23.24 -7.16
C LYS A 286 -5.38 24.74 -7.39
N GLN A 287 -6.43 25.34 -7.94
CA GLN A 287 -6.54 26.80 -8.00
C GLN A 287 -6.71 27.37 -6.59
N SER A 288 -6.17 28.57 -6.34
CA SER A 288 -6.42 29.29 -5.08
C SER A 288 -7.89 29.72 -5.00
N GLU A 289 -8.44 29.70 -3.78
CA GLU A 289 -9.82 30.13 -3.53
C GLU A 289 -9.96 31.66 -3.61
N ASP A 290 -8.93 32.39 -3.18
CA ASP A 290 -8.95 33.86 -3.09
C ASP A 290 -8.41 34.55 -4.35
N ASN A 291 -7.62 33.84 -5.17
CA ASN A 291 -7.01 34.43 -6.36
C ASN A 291 -7.01 33.48 -7.57
N PRO A 292 -7.82 33.76 -8.61
CA PRO A 292 -7.92 32.89 -9.79
C PRO A 292 -6.63 32.82 -10.62
N ASN A 293 -5.68 33.73 -10.41
CA ASN A 293 -4.38 33.74 -11.10
C ASN A 293 -3.30 32.95 -10.35
N LEU A 294 -3.58 32.45 -9.15
CA LEU A 294 -2.67 31.65 -8.35
C LEU A 294 -3.17 30.21 -8.24
N TRP A 295 -2.20 29.31 -8.11
CA TRP A 295 -2.41 27.91 -7.81
C TRP A 295 -1.77 27.60 -6.46
N ILE A 296 -2.31 26.61 -5.78
CA ILE A 296 -1.79 26.09 -4.52
C ILE A 296 -1.18 24.73 -4.81
N LEU A 297 0.11 24.62 -4.52
CA LEU A 297 0.85 23.37 -4.52
C LEU A 297 1.11 22.97 -3.07
N ARG A 298 0.67 21.77 -2.68
CA ARG A 298 0.89 21.20 -1.35
C ARG A 298 1.61 19.87 -1.48
N CYS A 299 2.68 19.71 -0.71
CA CYS A 299 3.42 18.47 -0.61
C CYS A 299 3.76 18.15 0.86
N TYR A 300 4.21 16.93 1.12
CA TYR A 300 4.81 16.57 2.40
C TYR A 300 6.11 15.81 2.21
N GLU A 301 7.01 15.97 3.18
CA GLU A 301 8.20 15.14 3.32
C GLU A 301 7.84 13.81 3.97
N SER A 302 8.17 12.71 3.31
CA SER A 302 7.62 11.39 3.59
C SER A 302 8.58 10.40 4.26
N GLU A 303 9.86 10.72 4.38
CA GLU A 303 10.92 9.81 4.83
C GLU A 303 11.57 10.20 6.17
N GLY A 304 11.21 11.36 6.73
CA GLY A 304 11.85 11.92 7.92
C GLY A 304 13.22 12.53 7.64
N LYS A 305 13.49 12.93 6.39
CA LYS A 305 14.76 13.53 5.96
C LYS A 305 14.49 14.88 5.29
N ALA A 306 15.29 15.89 5.57
CA ALA A 306 15.12 17.18 4.91
C ALA A 306 15.22 17.03 3.39
N ALA A 307 14.36 17.73 2.67
CA ALA A 307 14.32 17.74 1.21
C ALA A 307 14.52 19.16 0.67
N VAL A 308 14.96 19.28 -0.57
CA VAL A 308 15.01 20.55 -1.29
C VAL A 308 13.95 20.51 -2.39
N LEU A 309 12.99 21.41 -2.31
CA LEU A 309 11.96 21.61 -3.32
C LEU A 309 12.49 22.54 -4.41
N GLU A 310 12.55 22.05 -5.63
CA GLU A 310 12.70 22.83 -6.86
C GLU A 310 11.55 22.48 -7.79
N LEU A 311 10.80 23.49 -8.25
CA LEU A 311 9.70 23.26 -9.18
C LEU A 311 10.26 23.16 -10.60
N ASN A 312 10.24 21.95 -11.14
CA ASN A 312 10.57 21.63 -12.52
C ASN A 312 9.30 21.15 -13.26
N GLY A 313 9.39 21.06 -14.59
CA GLY A 313 8.31 20.53 -15.44
C GLY A 313 7.78 21.54 -16.47
N ASP A 314 6.95 21.01 -17.36
CA ASP A 314 6.47 21.69 -18.57
C ASP A 314 5.43 22.77 -18.28
N LEU A 315 4.86 22.81 -17.06
CA LEU A 315 3.96 23.88 -16.65
C LEU A 315 4.69 25.20 -16.34
N GLY A 316 6.03 25.18 -16.21
CA GLY A 316 6.83 26.39 -15.97
C GLY A 316 6.40 27.17 -14.73
N LEU A 317 6.10 26.48 -13.63
CA LEU A 317 5.61 27.10 -12.40
C LEU A 317 6.74 27.75 -11.62
N GLU A 318 6.47 28.90 -11.01
CA GLU A 318 7.33 29.54 -10.02
C GLU A 318 6.60 29.68 -8.68
N VAL A 319 7.34 29.49 -7.58
CA VAL A 319 6.83 29.75 -6.23
C VAL A 319 6.77 31.26 -6.01
N VAL A 320 5.57 31.75 -5.68
CA VAL A 320 5.34 33.13 -5.29
C VAL A 320 5.69 33.30 -3.81
N GLU A 321 5.02 32.53 -2.95
CA GLU A 321 5.23 32.56 -1.51
C GLU A 321 4.76 31.27 -0.82
N PRO A 322 5.31 30.95 0.36
CA PRO A 322 4.80 29.88 1.19
C PRO A 322 3.49 30.28 1.90
N VAL A 323 2.56 29.35 2.00
CA VAL A 323 1.24 29.56 2.62
C VAL A 323 0.91 28.45 3.63
N ASP A 324 -0.04 28.72 4.53
CA ASP A 324 -0.59 27.71 5.44
C ASP A 324 -1.66 26.85 4.74
N LEU A 325 -2.32 25.97 5.50
CA LEU A 325 -3.35 25.10 4.95
C LEU A 325 -4.60 25.84 4.46
N LEU A 326 -4.80 27.08 4.92
CA LEU A 326 -5.88 28.00 4.58
C LEU A 326 -5.44 29.06 3.54
N GLU A 327 -4.33 28.81 2.85
CA GLU A 327 -3.78 29.67 1.79
C GLU A 327 -3.27 31.04 2.27
N ARG A 328 -3.09 31.22 3.59
CA ARG A 328 -2.60 32.47 4.15
C ARG A 328 -1.08 32.52 4.08
N PRO A 329 -0.46 33.65 3.70
CA PRO A 329 0.98 33.81 3.71
C PRO A 329 1.63 33.40 5.02
N THR A 330 2.77 32.70 4.94
CA THR A 330 3.55 32.27 6.10
C THR A 330 5.01 32.70 5.98
N ASN A 331 5.64 32.89 7.15
CA ASN A 331 7.09 33.09 7.23
C ASN A 331 7.80 31.72 7.24
N LEU A 332 7.84 31.03 6.10
CA LEU A 332 8.80 29.94 5.89
C LEU A 332 10.16 30.58 5.62
N THR A 333 11.01 30.58 6.65
CA THR A 333 12.14 31.50 6.82
C THR A 333 13.39 31.18 6.00
N ASP A 334 13.52 30.00 5.41
CA ASP A 334 14.78 29.60 4.76
C ASP A 334 14.64 29.54 3.23
N LYS A 335 14.50 30.72 2.60
CA LYS A 335 14.90 30.84 1.19
C LYS A 335 16.40 30.61 1.12
N LEU A 336 16.84 29.58 0.41
CA LEU A 336 18.27 29.40 0.14
C LEU A 336 18.72 30.60 -0.71
N HIS A 337 19.48 31.51 -0.08
CA HIS A 337 19.90 32.81 -0.63
C HIS A 337 20.78 32.61 -1.87
N GLN A 338 20.15 32.38 -3.02
CA GLN A 338 20.61 32.54 -4.42
C GLN A 338 19.86 31.62 -5.40
N GLN A 339 18.99 30.71 -4.96
CA GLN A 339 18.31 29.74 -5.83
C GLN A 339 16.80 29.68 -5.57
N ARG A 340 16.00 29.36 -6.60
CA ARG A 340 14.52 29.19 -6.55
C ARG A 340 14.12 27.90 -5.80
N SER A 341 14.84 27.56 -4.74
CA SER A 341 14.77 26.30 -4.02
C SER A 341 14.34 26.53 -2.57
N PHE A 342 13.49 25.66 -2.04
CA PHE A 342 13.00 25.75 -0.65
C PHE A 342 13.39 24.50 0.13
N LYS A 343 14.02 24.69 1.29
CA LYS A 343 14.29 23.56 2.19
C LYS A 343 13.01 23.16 2.93
N ILE A 344 12.64 21.89 2.84
CA ILE A 344 11.51 21.28 3.54
C ILE A 344 12.07 20.40 4.65
N GLU A 345 11.71 20.68 5.89
CA GLU A 345 12.16 19.91 7.05
C GLU A 345 11.50 18.52 7.12
N PRO A 346 12.12 17.55 7.82
CA PRO A 346 11.54 16.23 8.06
C PRO A 346 10.07 16.26 8.49
N TRP A 347 9.25 15.39 7.91
CA TRP A 347 7.82 15.22 8.20
C TRP A 347 6.94 16.47 7.95
N LYS A 348 7.48 17.50 7.32
CA LYS A 348 6.76 18.76 7.14
C LYS A 348 5.76 18.66 5.99
N ILE A 349 4.52 19.07 6.26
CA ILE A 349 3.56 19.45 5.23
C ILE A 349 3.87 20.90 4.84
N ALA A 350 4.13 21.14 3.56
CA ALA A 350 4.44 22.45 3.02
C ALA A 350 3.44 22.82 1.92
N SER A 351 2.97 24.07 1.95
CA SER A 351 2.08 24.62 0.92
C SER A 351 2.67 25.90 0.35
N PHE A 352 2.49 26.10 -0.95
CA PHE A 352 3.03 27.23 -1.69
C PHE A 352 1.96 27.78 -2.63
N ALA A 353 1.83 29.10 -2.68
CA ALA A 353 1.19 29.77 -3.79
C ALA A 353 2.19 29.79 -4.97
N VAL A 354 1.74 29.33 -6.12
CA VAL A 354 2.53 29.22 -7.34
C VAL A 354 1.78 29.85 -8.51
N ARG A 355 2.52 30.27 -9.53
CA ARG A 355 1.96 30.77 -10.80
C ARG A 355 2.82 30.34 -11.97
N ARG A 356 2.29 30.41 -13.19
CA ARG A 356 3.10 30.21 -14.39
C ARG A 356 4.11 31.36 -14.51
N ALA A 357 5.38 31.05 -14.73
CA ALA A 357 6.40 32.05 -15.02
C ALA A 357 6.00 32.80 -16.30
N THR A 358 6.00 34.13 -16.25
CA THR A 358 5.91 34.96 -17.45
C THR A 358 7.21 34.81 -18.23
N GLU A 359 7.12 34.33 -19.48
CA GLU A 359 8.23 34.41 -20.43
C GLU A 359 8.66 35.89 -20.53
N PHE A 360 9.97 36.16 -20.36
CA PHE A 360 10.57 37.48 -20.53
C PHE A 360 10.92 37.74 -21.99
#